data_AF-A0A497NBK4-F1
#
_entry.id   AF-A0A497NBK4-F1
#
_cell.length_a   1.000
_cell.length_b   1.000
_cell.length_c   1.000
_cell.angle_alpha   90.00
_cell.angle_beta   90.00
_cell.angle_gamma   90.00
#
_symmetry.space_group_name_H-M   'P 1'
#
loop_
_entity.id
_entity.type
_entity.pdbx_description
1 polymer ?
#
loop_
_entity_poly.entity_id
_entity_poly.type
_entity_poly.pdbx_seq_one_letter_code
_entity_poly.pdbx_strand_id
1 'polypeptide(L)'
;MDIPRELRAMGRQDLEENIAYIVVGGTGGIYLKSNEKGDVDSIIEALITMDNVRGAWHKSDPEAPWFIKNVVCDHGPDIILLPEYGGYFVAGHEQRAHMDDLMNQHGSPYNSDANIMMILSGPGVEHLGSVGNPLDLSSEVPIGEEEASILPRQRDLAPTILGLLGMKLPGTVCGKPLPVHDQ
;
A
#
# COMPACT_ATOMS: atom_id res chain seq x y z
N MET A 1 -13.92 -5.63 -7.53
CA MET A 1 -13.75 -6.44 -8.75
C MET A 1 -13.57 -7.91 -8.39
N ASP A 2 -14.10 -8.84 -9.19
CA ASP A 2 -13.93 -10.30 -9.05
C ASP A 2 -12.97 -10.85 -10.13
N ILE A 3 -11.68 -10.95 -9.81
CA ILE A 3 -10.59 -11.23 -10.78
C ILE A 3 -10.78 -12.56 -11.52
N PRO A 4 -11.07 -13.71 -10.87
CA PRO A 4 -11.30 -14.98 -11.58
C PRO A 4 -12.41 -14.89 -12.63
N ARG A 5 -13.47 -14.15 -12.33
CA ARG A 5 -14.58 -13.96 -13.27
C ARG A 5 -14.16 -13.13 -14.48
N GLU A 6 -13.42 -12.04 -14.26
CA GLU A 6 -12.91 -11.19 -15.35
C GLU A 6 -11.93 -11.97 -16.26
N LEU A 7 -11.00 -12.75 -15.69
CA LEU A 7 -10.09 -13.60 -16.46
C LEU A 7 -10.84 -14.62 -17.34
N ARG A 8 -11.88 -15.28 -16.79
CA ARG A 8 -12.74 -16.18 -17.56
C ARG A 8 -13.48 -15.46 -18.68
N ALA A 9 -13.99 -14.26 -18.43
CA ALA A 9 -14.67 -13.45 -19.45
C ALA A 9 -13.74 -13.05 -20.60
N MET A 10 -12.44 -12.89 -20.32
CA MET A 10 -11.38 -12.67 -21.32
C MET A 10 -10.94 -13.95 -22.05
N GLY A 11 -11.49 -15.11 -21.71
CA GLY A 11 -11.05 -16.40 -22.27
C GLY A 11 -9.69 -16.87 -21.74
N ARG A 12 -9.21 -16.31 -20.62
CA ARG A 12 -7.92 -16.61 -19.99
C ARG A 12 -8.07 -17.54 -18.79
N GLN A 13 -8.73 -18.68 -19.00
CA GLN A 13 -8.97 -19.67 -17.95
C GLN A 13 -7.65 -20.29 -17.45
N ASP A 14 -6.65 -20.39 -18.32
CA ASP A 14 -5.27 -20.78 -17.98
C ASP A 14 -4.69 -19.93 -16.85
N LEU A 15 -4.90 -18.62 -16.92
CA LEU A 15 -4.40 -17.68 -15.91
C LEU A 15 -5.16 -17.80 -14.59
N GLU A 16 -6.48 -17.98 -14.66
CA GLU A 16 -7.31 -18.19 -13.47
C GLU A 16 -6.92 -19.46 -12.72
N GLU A 17 -6.66 -20.55 -13.45
CA GLU A 17 -6.24 -21.81 -12.87
C GLU A 17 -4.86 -21.73 -12.21
N ASN A 18 -4.00 -20.79 -12.60
CA ASN A 18 -2.72 -20.54 -11.96
C ASN A 18 -2.85 -19.76 -10.63
N ILE A 19 -4.00 -19.15 -10.34
CA ILE A 19 -4.21 -18.44 -9.08
C ILE A 19 -4.38 -19.45 -7.93
N ALA A 20 -3.51 -19.35 -6.92
CA ALA A 20 -3.61 -20.12 -5.69
C ALA A 20 -4.52 -19.46 -4.66
N TYR A 21 -4.37 -18.14 -4.49
CA TYR A 21 -5.12 -17.36 -3.50
C TYR A 21 -5.16 -15.87 -3.87
N ILE A 22 -6.23 -15.18 -3.47
CA ILE A 22 -6.41 -13.74 -3.67
C ILE A 22 -6.60 -13.07 -2.30
N VAL A 23 -5.77 -12.06 -2.04
CA VAL A 23 -5.94 -11.12 -0.92
C VAL A 23 -6.89 -10.02 -1.38
N VAL A 24 -7.98 -9.84 -0.63
CA VAL A 24 -9.00 -8.81 -0.85
C VAL A 24 -8.66 -7.53 -0.09
N GLY A 25 -9.19 -6.39 -0.55
CA GLY A 25 -9.02 -5.09 0.11
C GLY A 25 -8.71 -3.93 -0.84
N GLY A 26 -8.32 -2.78 -0.26
CA GLY A 26 -7.95 -1.56 -0.98
C GLY A 26 -6.59 -1.60 -1.70
N THR A 27 -5.72 -2.53 -1.28
CA THR A 27 -4.60 -3.04 -2.08
C THR A 27 -4.76 -4.55 -2.10
N GLY A 28 -4.88 -5.13 -3.29
CA GLY A 28 -5.05 -6.56 -3.46
C GLY A 28 -3.73 -7.29 -3.59
N GLY A 29 -3.80 -8.61 -3.58
CA GLY A 29 -2.65 -9.47 -3.83
C GLY A 29 -3.06 -10.79 -4.45
N ILE A 30 -2.22 -11.36 -5.28
CA ILE A 30 -2.41 -12.68 -5.88
C ILE A 30 -1.19 -13.54 -5.54
N TYR A 31 -1.46 -14.72 -4.98
CA TYR A 31 -0.49 -15.80 -4.88
C TYR A 31 -0.70 -16.75 -6.04
N LEU A 32 0.38 -17.14 -6.70
CA LEU A 32 0.35 -18.03 -7.86
C LEU A 32 0.80 -19.43 -7.50
N LYS A 33 0.32 -20.41 -8.26
CA LYS A 33 0.82 -21.80 -8.19
C LYS A 33 2.17 -21.92 -8.90
N SER A 34 2.32 -21.20 -10.02
CA SER A 34 3.54 -21.05 -10.80
C SER A 34 3.98 -19.59 -10.82
N ASN A 35 5.23 -19.34 -10.43
CA ASN A 35 5.92 -18.05 -10.47
C ASN A 35 6.94 -17.98 -11.62
N GLU A 36 6.76 -18.79 -12.67
CA GLU A 36 7.57 -18.64 -13.87
C GLU A 36 7.32 -17.27 -14.50
N LYS A 37 8.39 -16.62 -14.98
CA LYS A 37 8.33 -15.25 -15.48
C LYS A 37 7.23 -15.04 -16.53
N GLY A 38 7.07 -15.98 -17.47
CA GLY A 38 6.05 -15.88 -18.52
C GLY A 38 4.62 -15.92 -17.99
N ASP A 39 4.36 -16.69 -16.93
CA ASP A 39 3.05 -16.75 -16.29
C ASP A 39 2.75 -15.46 -15.52
N VAL A 40 3.74 -14.95 -14.79
CA VAL A 40 3.64 -13.67 -14.06
C VAL A 40 3.37 -12.53 -15.02
N ASP A 41 4.17 -12.40 -16.08
CA ASP A 41 4.03 -11.34 -17.09
C ASP A 41 2.65 -11.41 -17.74
N SER A 42 2.19 -12.61 -18.14
CA SER A 42 0.87 -12.82 -18.74
C SER A 42 -0.29 -12.44 -17.83
N ILE A 43 -0.17 -12.73 -16.52
CA ILE A 43 -1.19 -12.36 -15.53
C ILE A 43 -1.21 -10.85 -15.32
N ILE A 44 -0.05 -10.21 -15.16
CA ILE A 44 0.04 -8.75 -15.03
C ILE A 44 -0.58 -8.06 -16.25
N GLU A 45 -0.23 -8.50 -17.46
CA GLU A 45 -0.79 -7.97 -18.71
C GLU A 45 -2.32 -8.11 -18.78
N ALA A 46 -2.88 -9.23 -18.33
CA ALA A 46 -4.33 -9.40 -18.26
C ALA A 46 -4.97 -8.46 -17.23
N LEU A 47 -4.38 -8.35 -16.04
CA LEU A 47 -4.90 -7.55 -14.93
C LEU A 47 -4.96 -6.06 -15.27
N ILE A 48 -3.92 -5.50 -15.91
CA ILE A 48 -3.89 -4.07 -16.26
C ILE A 48 -4.93 -3.69 -17.32
N THR A 49 -5.50 -4.66 -18.02
CA THR A 49 -6.59 -4.44 -18.99
C THR A 49 -7.97 -4.48 -18.36
N MET A 50 -8.09 -4.85 -17.08
CA MET A 50 -9.37 -4.92 -16.38
C MET A 50 -9.85 -3.54 -15.94
N ASP A 51 -11.13 -3.26 -16.12
CA ASP A 51 -11.78 -2.03 -15.66
C ASP A 51 -11.64 -1.87 -14.14
N ASN A 52 -11.09 -0.76 -13.63
CA ASN A 52 -10.82 -0.50 -12.21
C ASN A 52 -9.55 -1.15 -11.63
N VAL A 53 -8.66 -1.70 -12.46
CA VAL A 53 -7.26 -1.94 -12.05
C VAL A 53 -6.42 -0.75 -12.48
N ARG A 54 -5.85 -0.04 -11.52
CA ARG A 54 -4.92 1.06 -11.79
C ARG A 54 -3.52 0.54 -12.12
N GLY A 55 -3.13 -0.56 -11.50
CA GLY A 55 -1.85 -1.20 -11.78
C GLY A 55 -1.67 -2.54 -11.08
N ALA A 56 -0.74 -3.32 -11.62
CA ALA A 56 -0.35 -4.62 -11.11
C ALA A 56 1.16 -4.75 -11.25
N TRP A 57 1.83 -5.23 -10.20
CA TRP A 57 3.28 -5.37 -10.17
C TRP A 57 3.66 -6.70 -9.54
N HIS A 58 4.69 -7.35 -10.09
CA HIS A 58 5.33 -8.45 -9.39
C HIS A 58 6.05 -7.92 -8.15
N LYS A 59 6.05 -8.69 -7.05
CA LYS A 59 6.68 -8.27 -5.78
C LYS A 59 8.17 -7.94 -5.91
N SER A 60 8.85 -8.49 -6.90
CA SER A 60 10.27 -8.23 -7.18
C SER A 60 10.51 -7.28 -8.35
N ASP A 61 9.50 -6.56 -8.81
CA ASP A 61 9.65 -5.59 -9.90
C ASP A 61 10.47 -4.36 -9.45
N PRO A 62 11.65 -4.11 -10.05
CA PRO A 62 12.48 -2.96 -9.69
C PRO A 62 11.85 -1.61 -10.05
N GLU A 63 10.92 -1.57 -11.01
CA GLU A 63 10.25 -0.36 -11.47
C GLU A 63 8.92 -0.12 -10.73
N ALA A 64 8.55 -1.00 -9.79
CA ALA A 64 7.34 -0.82 -9.01
C ALA A 64 7.35 0.49 -8.20
N PRO A 65 6.18 1.14 -7.99
CA PRO A 65 6.08 2.31 -7.15
C PRO A 65 6.59 2.08 -5.72
N TRP A 66 7.02 3.15 -5.05
CA TRP A 66 7.59 3.08 -3.70
C TRP A 66 6.67 2.39 -2.67
N PHE A 67 5.35 2.57 -2.80
CA PHE A 67 4.38 1.97 -1.88
C PHE A 67 4.27 0.45 -2.06
N ILE A 68 4.46 -0.05 -3.29
CA ILE A 68 4.57 -1.50 -3.56
C ILE A 68 5.84 -2.02 -2.91
N LYS A 69 6.99 -1.38 -3.20
CA LYS A 69 8.30 -1.78 -2.66
C LYS A 69 8.34 -1.86 -1.13
N ASN A 70 7.58 -1.01 -0.43
CA ASN A 70 7.54 -0.97 1.03
C ASN A 70 6.69 -2.07 1.68
N VAL A 71 5.78 -2.72 0.95
CA VAL A 71 4.92 -3.78 1.49
C VAL A 71 5.37 -5.19 1.08
N VAL A 72 6.37 -5.28 0.19
CA VAL A 72 6.94 -6.55 -0.25
C VAL A 72 7.68 -7.21 0.91
N CYS A 73 7.36 -8.49 1.13
CA CYS A 73 8.09 -9.38 2.01
C CYS A 73 8.08 -10.80 1.42
N ASP A 74 8.92 -11.70 1.96
CA ASP A 74 9.07 -13.07 1.45
C ASP A 74 7.76 -13.86 1.50
N HIS A 75 6.89 -13.57 2.47
CA HIS A 75 5.58 -14.20 2.63
C HIS A 75 4.45 -13.42 1.94
N GLY A 76 4.77 -12.36 1.22
CA GLY A 76 3.79 -11.53 0.51
C GLY A 76 3.32 -12.16 -0.81
N PRO A 77 2.22 -11.62 -1.37
CA PRO A 77 1.67 -12.07 -2.64
C PRO A 77 2.67 -11.86 -3.78
N ASP A 78 2.63 -12.74 -4.78
CA ASP A 78 3.53 -12.68 -5.94
C ASP A 78 3.23 -11.47 -6.82
N ILE A 79 1.95 -11.14 -6.98
CA ILE A 79 1.48 -9.93 -7.67
C ILE A 79 0.72 -9.06 -6.68
N ILE A 80 1.08 -7.78 -6.63
CA ILE A 80 0.41 -6.77 -5.82
C ILE A 80 -0.45 -5.92 -6.77
N LEU A 81 -1.69 -5.67 -6.35
CA LEU A 81 -2.71 -5.01 -7.16
C LEU A 81 -3.15 -3.69 -6.55
N LEU A 82 -3.24 -2.65 -7.37
CA LEU A 82 -3.84 -1.38 -7.00
C LEU A 82 -5.14 -1.21 -7.79
N PRO A 83 -6.31 -1.11 -7.12
CA PRO A 83 -7.53 -0.74 -7.80
C PRO A 83 -7.51 0.76 -8.11
N GLU A 84 -8.42 1.23 -8.96
CA GLU A 84 -8.69 2.67 -9.07
C GLU A 84 -9.21 3.25 -7.74
N TYR A 85 -9.14 4.57 -7.59
CA TYR A 85 -9.56 5.23 -6.35
C TYR A 85 -11.03 4.92 -6.01
N GLY A 86 -11.28 4.57 -4.74
CA GLY A 86 -12.60 4.10 -4.28
C GLY A 86 -12.95 2.67 -4.71
N GLY A 87 -12.08 2.01 -5.47
CA GLY A 87 -12.21 0.61 -5.84
C GLY A 87 -11.67 -0.34 -4.77
N TYR A 88 -12.13 -1.59 -4.82
CA TYR A 88 -11.67 -2.67 -3.94
C TYR A 88 -11.74 -4.01 -4.65
N PHE A 89 -10.84 -4.92 -4.28
CA PHE A 89 -10.85 -6.30 -4.77
C PHE A 89 -11.68 -7.21 -3.86
N VAL A 90 -12.49 -8.08 -4.46
CA VAL A 90 -13.28 -9.10 -3.76
C VAL A 90 -13.00 -10.47 -4.35
N ALA A 91 -13.11 -11.50 -3.52
CA ALA A 91 -12.98 -12.88 -3.97
C ALA A 91 -14.38 -13.52 -4.03
N GLY A 92 -14.84 -13.81 -5.26
CA GLY A 92 -16.03 -14.61 -5.52
C GLY A 92 -17.38 -14.00 -5.13
N HIS A 93 -18.44 -14.76 -5.39
CA HIS A 93 -19.84 -14.34 -5.21
C HIS A 93 -20.32 -14.32 -3.75
N GLU A 94 -19.65 -15.06 -2.85
CA GLU A 94 -20.11 -15.23 -1.46
C GLU A 94 -19.77 -14.05 -0.54
N GLN A 95 -18.79 -13.21 -0.90
CA GLN A 95 -18.46 -12.00 -0.13
C GLN A 95 -19.34 -10.78 -0.46
N ARG A 96 -20.15 -10.86 -1.53
CA ARG A 96 -21.08 -9.79 -1.92
C ARG A 96 -22.15 -9.51 -0.86
N ALA A 97 -22.53 -10.53 -0.08
CA ALA A 97 -23.52 -10.39 0.99
C ALA A 97 -23.03 -9.53 2.17
N HIS A 98 -21.72 -9.31 2.29
CA HIS A 98 -21.09 -8.45 3.30
C HIS A 98 -20.52 -7.15 2.70
N MET A 99 -20.92 -6.77 1.49
CA MET A 99 -20.42 -5.55 0.83
C MET A 99 -20.65 -4.30 1.69
N ASP A 100 -21.73 -4.22 2.46
CA ASP A 100 -21.99 -3.08 3.35
C ASP A 100 -20.95 -2.95 4.49
N ASP A 101 -20.37 -4.06 4.97
CA ASP A 101 -19.27 -4.06 5.95
C ASP A 101 -17.90 -3.80 5.28
N LEU A 102 -17.79 -4.07 3.97
CA LEU A 102 -16.57 -3.86 3.16
C LEU A 102 -16.44 -2.44 2.61
N MET A 103 -17.49 -1.62 2.68
CA MET A 103 -17.53 -0.27 2.10
C MET A 103 -16.61 0.75 2.78
N ASN A 104 -16.01 0.41 3.93
CA ASN A 104 -15.07 1.26 4.67
C ASN A 104 -13.75 0.51 5.01
N GLN A 105 -13.16 -0.17 4.04
CA GLN A 105 -11.84 -0.79 4.22
C GLN A 105 -10.70 0.17 3.89
N HIS A 106 -9.65 0.10 4.70
CA HIS A 106 -8.38 0.80 4.50
C HIS A 106 -7.33 -0.14 3.90
N GLY A 107 -6.17 0.40 3.56
CA GLY A 107 -4.99 -0.35 3.09
C GLY A 107 -4.61 -0.06 1.64
N SER A 108 -5.25 0.93 1.03
CA SER A 108 -4.79 1.51 -0.24
C SER A 108 -3.65 2.52 -0.01
N PRO A 109 -2.79 2.79 -1.00
CA PRO A 109 -1.75 3.82 -0.90
C PRO A 109 -2.28 5.24 -1.17
N TYR A 110 -3.59 5.42 -1.26
CA TYR A 110 -4.23 6.73 -1.44
C TYR A 110 -4.17 7.55 -0.16
N ASN A 111 -4.23 8.88 -0.29
CA ASN A 111 -4.13 9.78 0.86
C ASN A 111 -5.24 9.55 1.90
N SER A 112 -6.42 9.05 1.50
CA SER A 112 -7.50 8.70 2.43
C SER A 112 -7.08 7.68 3.49
N ASP A 113 -6.13 6.80 3.15
CA ASP A 113 -5.72 5.67 3.97
C ASP A 113 -4.31 5.85 4.53
N ALA A 114 -3.41 6.43 3.73
CA ALA A 114 -2.00 6.58 4.06
C ALA A 114 -1.73 7.80 4.96
N ASN A 115 -2.61 8.81 4.96
CA ASN A 115 -2.42 10.03 5.73
C ASN A 115 -2.92 9.86 7.17
N ILE A 116 -2.00 9.79 8.12
CA ILE A 116 -2.30 9.72 9.55
C ILE A 116 -1.79 11.01 10.20
N MET A 117 -2.69 11.72 10.88
CA MET A 117 -2.32 12.89 11.66
C MET A 117 -1.46 12.48 12.87
N MET A 118 -0.30 13.13 13.02
CA MET A 118 0.61 12.94 14.14
C MET A 118 0.69 14.22 14.97
N ILE A 119 0.39 14.13 16.26
CA ILE A 119 0.45 15.26 17.19
C ILE A 119 1.48 14.95 18.27
N LEU A 120 2.52 15.79 18.37
CA LEU A 120 3.49 15.79 19.45
C LEU A 120 3.22 16.99 20.36
N SER A 121 3.13 16.74 21.67
CA SER A 121 2.81 17.77 22.68
C SER A 121 3.47 17.41 24.00
N GLY A 122 4.12 18.39 24.65
CA GLY A 122 4.72 18.22 25.97
C GLY A 122 6.00 19.05 26.16
N PRO A 123 6.66 18.92 27.33
CA PRO A 123 7.96 19.53 27.59
C PRO A 123 9.00 19.13 26.54
N GLY A 124 9.79 20.08 26.04
CA GLY A 124 10.80 19.85 25.00
C GLY A 124 10.25 19.78 23.56
N VAL A 125 8.94 19.96 23.37
CA VAL A 125 8.33 20.06 22.03
C VAL A 125 7.95 21.52 21.78
N GLU A 126 8.70 22.19 20.90
CA GLU A 126 8.30 23.50 20.39
C GLU A 126 7.26 23.36 19.28
N HIS A 127 6.29 24.28 19.25
CA HIS A 127 5.31 24.32 18.17
C HIS A 127 5.97 24.82 16.88
N LEU A 128 6.30 23.89 16.00
CA LEU A 128 6.92 24.17 14.69
C LEU A 128 5.90 24.62 13.62
N GLY A 129 4.64 24.80 14.00
CA GLY A 129 3.51 24.82 13.06
C GLY A 129 3.04 23.40 12.71
N SER A 130 1.96 23.27 11.94
CA SER A 130 1.60 22.00 11.31
C SER A 130 2.60 21.70 10.21
N VAL A 131 3.61 20.86 10.46
CA VAL A 131 4.39 20.27 9.38
C VAL A 131 3.42 19.39 8.57
N GLY A 132 3.14 19.77 7.33
CA GLY A 132 2.03 19.21 6.55
C GLY A 132 0.73 20.02 6.58
N ASN A 133 0.76 21.29 7.02
CA ASN A 133 -0.38 22.20 6.90
C ASN A 133 -0.83 22.25 5.43
N PRO A 134 -2.11 21.95 5.20
CA PRO A 134 -2.51 20.89 4.29
C PRO A 134 -1.75 21.01 2.98
N LEU A 135 -0.84 20.08 2.71
CA LEU A 135 -0.54 19.83 1.31
C LEU A 135 -1.91 19.55 0.66
N ASP A 136 -2.28 20.28 -0.39
CA ASP A 136 -3.48 20.03 -1.21
C ASP A 136 -3.28 18.67 -1.92
N LEU A 137 -3.22 17.60 -1.12
CA LEU A 137 -2.98 16.26 -1.59
C LEU A 137 -4.31 15.71 -2.07
N SER A 138 -4.35 15.37 -3.34
CA SER A 138 -5.50 14.68 -3.90
C SER A 138 -5.64 13.31 -3.25
N SER A 139 -6.83 13.00 -2.75
CA SER A 139 -7.15 11.63 -2.31
C SER A 139 -7.17 10.63 -3.46
N GLU A 140 -7.37 11.09 -4.69
CA GLU A 140 -7.57 10.25 -5.87
C GLU A 140 -6.27 9.77 -6.53
N VAL A 141 -5.13 10.30 -6.08
CA VAL A 141 -3.81 9.97 -6.60
C VAL A 141 -2.97 9.35 -5.49
N PRO A 142 -2.29 8.21 -5.72
CA PRO A 142 -1.35 7.67 -4.76
C PRO A 142 -0.24 8.69 -4.50
N ILE A 143 0.23 8.77 -3.25
CA ILE A 143 1.34 9.66 -2.88
C ILE A 143 2.56 9.35 -3.77
N GLY A 144 3.20 10.38 -4.33
CA GLY A 144 4.40 10.24 -5.14
C GLY A 144 5.65 9.89 -4.30
N GLU A 145 6.71 9.41 -4.94
CA GLU A 145 7.96 9.06 -4.23
C GLU A 145 8.65 10.29 -3.62
N GLU A 146 8.69 11.40 -4.35
CA GLU A 146 9.24 12.68 -3.87
C GLU A 146 8.45 13.19 -2.66
N GLU A 147 7.12 13.20 -2.75
CA GLU A 147 6.22 13.57 -1.66
C GLU A 147 6.42 12.68 -0.44
N ALA A 148 6.45 11.35 -0.63
CA ALA A 148 6.69 10.39 0.45
C ALA A 148 8.05 10.55 1.13
N SER A 149 9.04 11.15 0.45
CA SER A 149 10.41 11.34 0.98
C SER A 149 10.52 12.51 1.96
N ILE A 150 9.69 13.55 1.76
CA ILE A 150 9.69 14.77 2.58
C ILE A 150 8.71 14.71 3.75
N LEU A 151 7.68 13.86 3.66
CA LEU A 151 6.67 13.69 4.69
C LEU A 151 7.20 12.94 5.93
N PRO A 152 6.79 13.34 7.15
CA PRO A 152 6.98 12.54 8.35
C PRO A 152 6.38 11.15 8.18
N ARG A 153 7.09 10.10 8.63
CA ARG A 153 6.61 8.71 8.57
C ARG A 153 6.35 8.17 9.97
N GLN A 154 5.45 7.19 10.10
CA GLN A 154 5.17 6.57 11.39
C GLN A 154 6.43 5.96 12.05
N ARG A 155 7.37 5.45 11.24
CA ARG A 155 8.67 4.93 11.71
C ARG A 155 9.58 5.99 12.35
N ASP A 156 9.30 7.27 12.15
CA ASP A 156 10.07 8.39 12.69
C ASP A 156 9.69 8.70 14.15
N LEU A 157 8.57 8.17 14.65
CA LEU A 157 8.11 8.36 16.03
C LEU A 157 9.09 7.82 17.08
N ALA A 158 9.51 6.56 16.95
CA ALA A 158 10.39 5.94 17.93
C ALA A 158 11.75 6.67 18.04
N PRO A 159 12.44 7.02 16.93
CA PRO A 159 13.60 7.91 16.97
C PRO A 159 13.37 9.24 17.68
N THR A 160 12.25 9.88 17.40
CA THR A 160 11.90 11.19 17.97
C THR A 160 11.74 11.10 19.49
N ILE A 161 10.97 10.11 19.97
CA ILE A 161 10.73 9.91 21.40
C ILE A 161 12.02 9.56 22.14
N LEU A 162 12.85 8.66 21.58
CA LEU A 162 14.12 8.27 22.20
C LEU A 162 15.11 9.44 22.25
N GLY A 163 15.14 10.29 21.22
CA GLY A 163 15.92 11.53 21.21
C GLY A 163 15.55 12.47 22.35
N LEU A 164 14.25 12.73 22.53
CA LEU A 164 13.73 13.57 23.63
C LEU A 164 14.08 13.02 25.02
N LEU A 165 14.23 11.70 25.16
CA LEU A 165 14.59 11.04 26.40
C LEU A 165 16.11 10.89 26.61
N GLY A 166 16.95 11.34 25.67
CA GLY A 166 18.40 11.14 25.71
C GLY A 166 18.80 9.66 25.62
N MET A 167 17.96 8.81 25.04
CA MET A 167 18.17 7.37 24.94
C MET A 167 18.84 6.98 23.61
N LYS A 168 19.68 5.94 23.66
CA LYS A 168 20.34 5.42 22.46
C LYS A 168 19.33 4.67 21.57
N LEU A 169 19.38 4.95 20.27
CA LEU A 169 18.59 4.24 19.27
C LEU A 169 19.08 2.78 19.08
N PRO A 170 18.18 1.79 19.12
CA PRO A 170 18.49 0.44 18.67
C PRO A 170 18.84 0.45 17.18
N GLY A 171 19.83 -0.37 16.77
CA GLY A 171 20.28 -0.44 15.37
C GLY A 171 19.24 -1.01 14.39
N THR A 172 18.12 -1.52 14.90
CA THR A 172 17.00 -2.07 14.12
C THR A 172 15.95 -1.01 13.75
N VAL A 173 16.11 0.24 14.20
CA VAL A 173 15.15 1.32 13.92
C VAL A 173 15.50 2.00 12.59
N CYS A 174 14.53 2.01 11.66
CA CYS A 174 14.74 2.48 10.28
C CYS A 174 14.21 3.91 10.01
N GLY A 175 13.76 4.63 11.04
CA GLY A 175 13.26 6.00 10.95
C GLY A 175 14.31 7.05 11.28
N LYS A 176 13.99 8.31 11.00
CA LYS A 176 14.81 9.48 11.38
C LYS A 176 14.12 10.26 12.50
N PRO A 177 14.84 10.84 13.47
CA PRO A 177 14.23 11.80 14.39
C PRO A 177 13.60 12.94 13.60
N LEU A 178 12.34 13.27 13.91
CA LEU A 178 11.75 14.50 13.43
C LEU A 178 12.50 15.67 14.07
N PRO A 179 12.64 16.81 13.37
CA PRO A 179 13.26 17.98 13.99
C PRO A 179 12.42 18.37 15.21
N VAL A 180 12.96 18.12 16.39
CA VAL A 180 12.58 18.68 17.67
C VAL A 180 13.83 19.40 18.13
N HIS A 181 13.80 20.73 18.23
CA HIS A 181 15.00 21.47 18.59
C HIS A 181 15.45 21.09 20.00
N ASP A 182 16.72 20.68 20.13
CA ASP A 182 17.41 20.57 21.41
C ASP A 182 17.59 21.98 22.00
N GLN A 183 17.21 22.18 23.26
CA GLN A 183 17.59 23.38 24.02
C GLN A 183 19.00 23.23 24.60
#